data_AF-Q8R131-F1
#
_entry.id   AF-Q8R131-F1
#
_cell.length_a   1.000
_cell.length_b   1.000
_cell.length_c   1.000
_cell.angle_alpha   90.00
_cell.angle_beta   90.00
_cell.angle_gamma   90.00
#
_symmetry.space_group_name_H-M   'P 1'
#
loop_
_entity.id
_entity.type
_entity.pdbx_description
1 polymer ?
#
loop_
_entity_poly.entity_id
_entity_poly.type
_entity_poly.pdbx_seq_one_letter_code
_entity_poly.pdbx_strand_id
1 'polypeptide(L)'
;HASAFQDPDLEKQSFPKKFPMSQSVPLIYIQVKEFIYASLKFSESLHRSSTEIDDMLRKSTNLLLTRILSSCLLNLIRKPHIGLTELVQIIINTTHLEQACKYLEDFITNITNISQETVHTTRLYGLSTFKDARHAAEGEIYTKLNQKIDEFVQLADYDWTMAESDGRASGYLMDLINFLRSIFQVFTHLPGKVAQTACMSACQHLSTSLMQMLLDSELKQISMGAVQQFNLDVIQCELFASSEPVPGFQGDTLQLAFIDLRQLLDLFMVWDWSTYLADYGQPASKYLRVNPHAALTLLEKMKDTSKKNNIFAQFRKNDRDRQKLIETVVRQLRGLVTGMSQHT
;
A
#
# COMPACT_ATOMS: atom_id res chain seq x y z
N HIS A 1 20.08 -31.24 -13.70
CA HIS A 1 18.78 -30.87 -14.30
C HIS A 1 17.55 -31.08 -13.38
N ALA A 2 17.70 -31.23 -12.06
CA ALA A 2 16.56 -31.18 -11.16
C ALA A 2 16.86 -30.16 -10.04
N SER A 3 16.28 -28.96 -10.13
CA SER A 3 16.03 -28.19 -8.91
C SER A 3 14.99 -29.00 -8.13
N ALA A 4 15.29 -29.39 -6.89
CA ALA A 4 14.37 -30.07 -6.00
C ALA A 4 13.26 -29.12 -5.52
N PHE A 5 12.49 -28.57 -6.47
CA PHE A 5 11.29 -27.81 -6.18
C PHE A 5 10.13 -28.81 -6.17
N GLN A 6 9.79 -29.29 -4.98
CA GLN A 6 8.60 -30.10 -4.75
C GLN A 6 7.51 -29.17 -4.22
N ASP A 7 6.56 -28.84 -5.09
CA ASP A 7 5.33 -28.14 -4.73
C ASP A 7 4.17 -29.13 -4.95
N PRO A 8 3.60 -29.69 -3.87
CA PRO A 8 2.50 -30.67 -3.94
C PRO A 8 1.26 -30.15 -4.68
N ASP A 9 1.06 -28.83 -4.74
CA ASP A 9 -0.07 -28.23 -5.43
C ASP A 9 0.23 -28.02 -6.92
N LEU A 10 1.49 -27.76 -7.26
CA LEU A 10 1.95 -27.78 -8.66
C LEU A 10 1.94 -29.19 -9.26
N GLU A 11 2.16 -30.23 -8.45
CA GLU A 11 2.08 -31.62 -8.87
C GLU A 11 0.67 -31.99 -9.37
N LYS A 12 -0.37 -31.42 -8.74
CA LYS A 12 -1.79 -31.63 -9.07
C LYS A 12 -2.29 -30.84 -10.29
N GLN A 13 -1.54 -29.84 -10.77
CA GLN A 13 -1.96 -29.02 -11.92
C GLN A 13 -1.80 -29.76 -13.26
N SER A 14 -2.72 -29.50 -14.20
CA SER A 14 -2.62 -29.95 -15.59
C SER A 14 -1.57 -29.14 -16.36
N PHE A 15 -1.04 -29.72 -17.45
CA PHE A 15 -0.09 -29.02 -18.29
C PHE A 15 -0.80 -27.98 -19.19
N PRO A 16 -0.14 -26.83 -19.48
CA PRO A 16 1.19 -26.43 -19.03
C PRO A 16 1.20 -25.91 -17.57
N LYS A 17 2.09 -26.50 -16.74
CA LYS A 17 2.28 -26.07 -15.34
C LYS A 17 2.96 -24.71 -15.29
N LYS A 18 2.44 -23.80 -14.47
CA LYS A 18 3.04 -22.48 -14.25
C LYS A 18 3.69 -22.43 -12.89
N PHE A 19 5.01 -22.24 -12.87
CA PHE A 19 5.75 -22.03 -11.64
C PHE A 19 5.49 -20.61 -11.10
N PRO A 20 5.44 -20.44 -9.76
CA PRO A 20 5.27 -19.12 -9.14
C PRO A 20 6.50 -18.21 -9.31
N MET A 21 7.69 -18.81 -9.45
CA MET A 21 8.93 -18.10 -9.73
C MET A 21 9.16 -17.88 -11.22
N SER A 22 9.86 -16.80 -11.54
CA SER A 22 10.39 -16.56 -12.88
C SER A 22 11.63 -17.41 -13.19
N GLN A 23 12.04 -17.43 -14.46
CA GLN A 23 13.25 -18.10 -14.93
C GLN A 23 14.55 -17.59 -14.26
N SER A 24 14.53 -16.41 -13.65
CA SER A 24 15.71 -15.88 -12.95
C SER A 24 16.18 -16.78 -11.80
N VAL A 25 15.26 -17.40 -11.05
CA VAL A 25 15.59 -18.26 -9.90
C VAL A 25 16.44 -19.48 -10.30
N PRO A 26 16.02 -20.34 -11.24
CA PRO A 26 16.83 -21.50 -11.63
C PRO A 26 18.15 -21.07 -12.31
N LEU A 27 18.17 -19.98 -13.07
CA LEU A 27 19.39 -19.49 -13.70
C LEU A 27 20.42 -19.00 -12.68
N ILE A 28 19.98 -18.21 -11.68
CA ILE A 28 20.84 -17.77 -10.58
C ILE A 28 21.36 -18.98 -9.81
N TYR A 29 20.49 -19.95 -9.48
CA TYR A 29 20.90 -21.17 -8.78
C TYR A 29 21.99 -21.94 -9.54
N ILE A 30 21.82 -22.16 -10.85
CA ILE A 30 22.81 -22.83 -11.70
C ILE A 30 24.12 -22.05 -11.70
N GLN A 31 24.07 -20.73 -11.86
CA GLN A 31 25.27 -19.89 -11.91
C GLN A 31 26.05 -19.90 -10.60
N VAL A 32 25.36 -19.90 -9.45
CA VAL A 32 26.00 -20.03 -8.14
C VAL A 32 26.61 -21.42 -7.96
N LYS A 33 25.94 -22.46 -8.44
CA LYS A 33 26.47 -23.83 -8.41
C LYS A 33 27.74 -23.99 -9.25
N GLU A 34 27.76 -23.42 -10.46
CA GLU A 34 28.95 -23.35 -11.32
C GLU A 34 30.10 -22.61 -10.63
N PHE A 35 29.81 -21.48 -9.97
CA PHE A 35 30.80 -20.74 -9.19
C PHE A 35 31.40 -21.58 -8.05
N ILE A 36 30.57 -22.31 -7.30
CA ILE A 36 31.04 -23.21 -6.23
C ILE A 36 31.95 -24.29 -6.83
N TYR A 37 31.56 -24.90 -7.94
CA TYR A 37 32.34 -25.96 -8.57
C TYR A 37 33.68 -25.45 -9.13
N ALA A 38 33.69 -24.27 -9.75
CA ALA A 38 34.92 -23.62 -10.19
C ALA A 38 35.84 -23.29 -9.01
N SER A 39 35.28 -22.84 -7.88
CA SER A 39 36.04 -22.56 -6.65
C SER A 39 36.64 -23.83 -6.05
N LEU A 40 35.92 -24.96 -6.11
CA LEU A 40 36.43 -26.27 -5.67
C LEU A 40 37.61 -26.70 -6.54
N LYS A 41 37.47 -26.70 -7.86
CA LYS A 41 38.55 -27.03 -8.80
C LYS A 41 39.79 -26.18 -8.60
N PHE A 42 39.61 -24.87 -8.35
CA PHE A 42 40.72 -23.99 -8.02
C PHE A 42 41.41 -24.41 -6.71
N SER A 43 40.64 -24.80 -5.70
CA SER A 43 41.15 -25.17 -4.38
C SER A 43 41.91 -26.50 -4.32
N GLU A 44 41.59 -27.45 -5.22
CA GLU A 44 42.28 -28.75 -5.31
C GLU A 44 43.77 -28.59 -5.58
N SER A 45 44.15 -27.51 -6.29
CA SER A 45 45.55 -27.17 -6.57
C SER A 45 46.34 -26.63 -5.36
N LEU A 46 45.66 -26.32 -4.24
CA LEU A 46 46.24 -25.64 -3.07
C LEU A 46 46.64 -26.59 -1.92
N HIS A 47 46.52 -27.92 -2.11
CA HIS A 47 46.84 -28.95 -1.12
C HIS A 47 46.22 -28.73 0.29
N ARG A 48 44.99 -28.21 0.34
CA ARG A 48 44.27 -27.97 1.59
C ARG A 48 43.47 -29.19 2.05
N SER A 49 43.18 -29.25 3.35
CA SER A 49 42.27 -30.26 3.91
C SER A 49 40.82 -30.04 3.43
N SER A 50 40.01 -31.10 3.40
CA SER A 50 38.59 -31.01 2.98
C SER A 50 37.81 -29.99 3.80
N THR A 51 38.09 -29.90 5.11
CA THR A 51 37.46 -28.93 6.04
C THR A 51 37.81 -27.48 5.70
N GLU A 52 39.06 -27.20 5.34
CA GLU A 52 39.47 -25.85 4.88
C GLU A 52 38.86 -25.50 3.53
N ILE A 53 38.73 -26.49 2.63
CA ILE A 53 38.07 -26.32 1.34
C ILE A 53 36.60 -25.98 1.54
N ASP A 54 35.87 -26.73 2.37
CA ASP A 54 34.45 -26.48 2.66
C ASP A 54 34.22 -25.09 3.24
N ASP A 55 34.97 -24.70 4.27
CA ASP A 55 34.83 -23.36 4.87
C ASP A 55 35.12 -22.25 3.86
N MET A 56 36.13 -22.44 2.99
CA MET A 56 36.44 -21.49 1.92
C MET A 56 35.33 -21.41 0.86
N LEU A 57 34.74 -22.53 0.45
CA LEU A 57 33.61 -22.56 -0.47
C LEU A 57 32.40 -21.84 0.12
N ARG A 58 32.11 -22.04 1.41
CA ARG A 58 30.99 -21.37 2.08
C ARG A 58 31.23 -19.87 2.23
N LYS A 59 32.43 -19.46 2.63
CA LYS A 59 32.80 -18.03 2.74
C LYS A 59 32.76 -17.31 1.40
N SER A 60 33.31 -17.91 0.35
CA SER A 60 33.30 -17.33 -1.01
C SER A 60 31.88 -17.25 -1.58
N THR A 61 31.07 -18.30 -1.39
CA THR A 61 29.65 -18.30 -1.77
C THR A 61 28.86 -17.24 -1.01
N ASN A 62 29.10 -17.10 0.30
CA ASN A 62 28.50 -16.05 1.11
C ASN A 62 28.88 -14.66 0.60
N LEU A 63 30.14 -14.43 0.22
CA LEU A 63 30.55 -13.15 -0.35
C LEU A 63 29.85 -12.86 -1.68
N LEU A 64 29.72 -13.86 -2.56
CA LEU A 64 28.99 -13.74 -3.82
C LEU A 64 27.52 -13.36 -3.57
N LEU A 65 26.84 -14.07 -2.67
CA LEU A 65 25.43 -13.82 -2.35
C LEU A 65 25.24 -12.45 -1.70
N THR A 66 26.00 -12.16 -0.65
CA THR A 66 25.80 -10.97 0.19
C THR A 66 26.29 -9.67 -0.43
N ARG A 67 27.31 -9.71 -1.29
CA ARG A 67 27.87 -8.51 -1.90
C ARG A 67 27.39 -8.30 -3.32
N ILE A 68 27.51 -9.32 -4.16
CA ILE A 68 27.26 -9.17 -5.60
C ILE A 68 25.77 -9.29 -5.88
N LEU A 69 25.14 -10.40 -5.48
CA LEU A 69 23.73 -10.62 -5.75
C LEU A 69 22.84 -9.60 -5.04
N SER A 70 23.17 -9.24 -3.79
CA SER A 70 22.51 -8.14 -3.06
C SER A 70 22.52 -6.84 -3.86
N SER A 71 23.69 -6.42 -4.34
CA SER A 71 23.86 -5.20 -5.13
C SER A 71 23.06 -5.26 -6.44
N CYS A 72 23.08 -6.40 -7.15
CA CYS A 72 22.30 -6.60 -8.36
C CYS A 72 20.79 -6.47 -8.11
N LEU A 73 20.27 -7.07 -7.03
CA LEU A 73 18.85 -7.01 -6.67
C LEU A 73 18.44 -5.58 -6.30
N LEU A 74 19.22 -4.89 -5.46
CA LEU A 74 18.92 -3.51 -5.08
C LEU A 74 18.97 -2.57 -6.28
N ASN A 75 19.93 -2.75 -7.20
CA ASN A 75 19.99 -1.95 -8.43
C ASN A 75 18.81 -2.24 -9.37
N LEU A 76 18.31 -3.48 -9.40
CA LEU A 76 17.11 -3.84 -10.15
C LEU A 76 15.87 -3.17 -9.56
N ILE A 77 15.67 -3.26 -8.24
CA ILE A 77 14.54 -2.65 -7.51
C ILE A 77 14.52 -1.13 -7.69
N ARG A 78 15.68 -0.48 -7.70
CA ARG A 78 15.79 0.99 -7.85
C ARG A 78 15.69 1.48 -9.30
N LYS A 79 15.46 0.60 -10.29
CA LYS A 79 15.28 1.06 -11.67
C LYS A 79 14.02 1.94 -11.78
N PRO A 80 14.09 3.12 -12.39
CA PRO A 80 12.97 4.06 -12.41
C PRO A 80 11.69 3.45 -13.04
N HIS A 81 11.87 2.65 -14.08
CA HIS A 81 10.77 2.06 -14.84
C HIS A 81 10.35 0.66 -14.37
N ILE A 82 10.80 0.20 -13.20
CA ILE A 82 10.33 -1.09 -12.69
C ILE A 82 8.82 -1.02 -12.37
N GLY A 83 8.07 -2.00 -12.84
CA GLY A 83 6.64 -2.12 -12.62
C GLY A 83 6.27 -2.80 -11.30
N LEU A 84 5.05 -2.55 -10.81
CA LEU A 84 4.52 -3.18 -9.59
C LEU A 84 4.53 -4.71 -9.68
N THR A 85 4.16 -5.28 -10.83
CA THR A 85 4.15 -6.73 -11.04
C THR A 85 5.57 -7.33 -11.04
N GLU A 86 6.55 -6.58 -11.53
CA GLU A 86 7.96 -6.99 -11.50
C GLU A 86 8.51 -6.99 -10.07
N LEU A 87 8.15 -5.98 -9.26
CA LEU A 87 8.50 -5.95 -7.84
C LEU A 87 7.88 -7.12 -7.06
N VAL A 88 6.62 -7.44 -7.31
CA VAL A 88 5.96 -8.64 -6.76
C VAL A 88 6.74 -9.89 -7.15
N GLN A 89 7.11 -10.02 -8.42
CA GLN A 89 7.89 -11.16 -8.89
C GLN A 89 9.28 -11.25 -8.25
N ILE A 90 9.94 -10.11 -7.96
CA ILE A 90 11.20 -10.08 -7.21
C ILE A 90 11.01 -10.62 -5.79
N ILE A 91 9.93 -10.27 -5.09
CA ILE A 91 9.62 -10.78 -3.75
C ILE A 91 9.42 -12.31 -3.78
N ILE A 92 8.69 -12.81 -4.78
CA ILE A 92 8.48 -14.24 -4.98
C ILE A 92 9.82 -14.94 -5.27
N ASN A 93 10.59 -14.42 -6.23
CA ASN A 93 11.87 -14.98 -6.63
C ASN A 93 12.87 -15.05 -5.48
N THR A 94 12.98 -13.99 -4.68
CA THR A 94 13.88 -13.93 -3.52
C THR A 94 13.48 -14.90 -2.42
N THR A 95 12.18 -15.17 -2.23
CA THR A 95 11.70 -16.23 -1.34
C THR A 95 12.14 -17.62 -1.81
N HIS A 96 12.07 -17.89 -3.11
CA HIS A 96 12.55 -19.17 -3.65
C HIS A 96 14.08 -19.28 -3.65
N LEU A 97 14.81 -18.20 -3.90
CA LEU A 97 16.27 -18.17 -3.79
C LEU A 97 16.73 -18.41 -2.34
N GLU A 98 16.00 -17.84 -1.37
CA GLU A 98 16.23 -18.09 0.05
C GLU A 98 16.09 -19.58 0.39
N GLN A 99 15.04 -20.24 -0.10
CA GLN A 99 14.87 -21.69 0.07
C GLN A 99 15.98 -22.48 -0.64
N ALA A 100 16.40 -22.02 -1.82
CA ALA A 100 17.43 -22.69 -2.61
C ALA A 100 18.83 -22.67 -1.96
N CYS A 101 19.09 -21.74 -1.02
CA CYS A 101 20.33 -21.74 -0.24
C CYS A 101 20.55 -23.06 0.51
N LYS A 102 19.50 -23.71 1.01
CA LYS A 102 19.63 -25.02 1.68
C LYS A 102 20.20 -26.08 0.74
N TYR A 103 19.72 -26.10 -0.51
CA TYR A 103 20.24 -27.04 -1.52
C TYR A 103 21.67 -26.70 -1.95
N LEU A 104 22.07 -25.42 -1.89
CA LEU A 104 23.48 -25.03 -2.11
C LEU A 104 24.35 -25.50 -0.94
N GLU A 105 23.86 -25.40 0.30
CA GLU A 105 24.57 -25.92 1.47
C GLU A 105 24.80 -27.43 1.36
N ASP A 106 23.75 -28.19 1.05
CA ASP A 106 23.82 -29.64 0.84
C ASP A 106 24.75 -29.99 -0.32
N PHE A 107 24.70 -29.22 -1.40
CA PHE A 107 25.61 -29.40 -2.53
C PHE A 107 27.08 -29.23 -2.13
N ILE A 108 27.41 -28.18 -1.37
CA ILE A 108 28.79 -27.95 -0.88
C ILE A 108 29.22 -29.11 0.02
N THR A 109 28.36 -29.54 0.95
CA THR A 109 28.65 -30.68 1.85
C THR A 109 28.93 -31.97 1.09
N ASN A 110 28.13 -32.26 0.06
CA ASN A 110 28.25 -33.48 -0.73
C ASN A 110 29.53 -33.49 -1.57
N ILE A 111 29.94 -32.35 -2.14
CA ILE A 111 31.16 -32.29 -2.97
C ILE A 111 32.44 -32.26 -2.14
N THR A 112 32.38 -31.85 -0.87
CA THR A 112 33.55 -31.84 0.04
C THR A 112 33.67 -33.10 0.89
N ASN A 113 32.67 -34.01 0.85
CA ASN A 113 32.58 -35.23 1.66
C ASN A 113 32.70 -34.98 3.18
N ILE A 114 32.18 -33.86 3.67
CA ILE A 114 32.15 -33.55 5.10
C ILE A 114 30.80 -33.98 5.70
N SER A 115 30.81 -34.58 6.89
CA SER A 115 29.57 -34.92 7.60
C SER A 115 28.84 -33.66 8.10
N GLN A 116 27.51 -33.62 7.89
CA GLN A 116 26.63 -32.56 8.39
C GLN A 116 26.64 -32.41 9.93
N GLU A 117 27.14 -33.41 10.66
CA GLU A 117 27.21 -33.42 12.14
C GLU A 117 28.38 -32.60 12.72
N THR A 118 29.22 -31.98 11.88
CA THR A 118 30.23 -31.04 12.39
C THR A 118 29.56 -29.75 12.86
N VAL A 119 29.39 -29.60 14.17
CA VAL A 119 28.66 -28.51 14.87
C VAL A 119 29.17 -27.08 14.57
N HIS A 120 30.26 -26.92 13.79
CA HIS A 120 30.91 -25.65 13.49
C HIS A 120 30.90 -25.24 12.00
N THR A 121 30.12 -25.89 11.14
CA THR A 121 30.08 -25.51 9.72
C THR A 121 29.38 -24.17 9.49
N THR A 122 30.08 -23.23 8.85
CA THR A 122 29.56 -21.89 8.48
C THR A 122 28.33 -22.03 7.59
N ARG A 123 27.13 -21.61 8.01
CA ARG A 123 25.93 -21.62 7.14
C ARG A 123 26.00 -20.56 6.04
N LEU A 124 25.20 -20.72 4.99
CA LEU A 124 25.02 -19.68 4.00
C LEU A 124 24.12 -18.57 4.56
N TYR A 125 24.65 -17.35 4.62
CA TYR A 125 23.93 -16.15 5.09
C TYR A 125 23.16 -15.43 3.98
N GLY A 126 22.89 -16.11 2.85
CA GLY A 126 22.01 -15.56 1.79
C GLY A 126 20.62 -15.16 2.32
N LEU A 127 20.21 -15.74 3.45
CA LEU A 127 18.95 -15.45 4.14
C LEU A 127 18.78 -13.95 4.45
N SER A 128 19.79 -13.27 5.01
CA SER A 128 19.68 -11.83 5.32
C SER A 128 19.60 -10.99 4.06
N THR A 129 20.41 -11.31 3.05
CA THR A 129 20.39 -10.61 1.75
C THR A 129 19.03 -10.66 1.07
N PHE A 130 18.39 -11.83 1.02
CA PHE A 130 17.08 -11.95 0.39
C PHE A 130 15.97 -11.32 1.23
N LYS A 131 16.10 -11.29 2.57
CA LYS A 131 15.22 -10.51 3.44
C LYS A 131 15.32 -9.01 3.16
N ASP A 132 16.54 -8.47 3.08
CA ASP A 132 16.77 -7.05 2.81
C ASP A 132 16.24 -6.66 1.42
N ALA A 133 16.48 -7.49 0.40
CA ALA A 133 15.96 -7.27 -0.94
C ALA A 133 14.42 -7.32 -1.00
N ARG A 134 13.78 -8.24 -0.27
CA ARG A 134 12.30 -8.26 -0.14
C ARG A 134 11.80 -6.99 0.49
N HIS A 135 12.37 -6.58 1.63
CA HIS A 135 11.94 -5.37 2.31
C HIS A 135 12.09 -4.12 1.44
N ALA A 136 13.18 -4.02 0.67
CA ALA A 136 13.36 -2.95 -0.30
C ALA A 136 12.30 -2.98 -1.42
N ALA A 137 11.96 -4.17 -1.94
CA ALA A 137 10.91 -4.31 -2.96
C ALA A 137 9.51 -4.00 -2.40
N GLU A 138 9.22 -4.39 -1.16
CA GLU A 138 7.98 -4.05 -0.45
C GLU A 138 7.82 -2.53 -0.30
N GLY A 139 8.88 -1.85 0.15
CA GLY A 139 8.89 -0.38 0.24
C GLY A 139 8.61 0.29 -1.11
N GLU A 140 9.26 -0.18 -2.17
CA GLU A 140 9.07 0.36 -3.52
C GLU A 140 7.65 0.10 -4.06
N ILE A 141 7.02 -1.02 -3.70
CA ILE A 141 5.61 -1.29 -4.00
C ILE A 141 4.72 -0.21 -3.39
N TYR A 142 4.90 0.11 -2.11
CA TYR A 142 4.09 1.13 -1.43
C TYR A 142 4.27 2.50 -2.08
N THR A 143 5.51 2.89 -2.36
CA THR A 143 5.82 4.16 -3.02
C THR A 143 5.18 4.26 -4.40
N LYS A 144 5.35 3.25 -5.26
CA LYS A 144 4.79 3.27 -6.62
C LYS A 144 3.28 3.20 -6.65
N LEU A 145 2.67 2.49 -5.71
CA LEU A 145 1.21 2.41 -5.61
C LEU A 145 0.63 3.79 -5.26
N ASN A 146 1.23 4.49 -4.30
CA ASN A 146 0.82 5.84 -3.92
C ASN A 146 1.06 6.85 -5.05
N GLN A 147 2.20 6.77 -5.76
CA GLN A 147 2.45 7.58 -6.96
C GLN A 147 1.39 7.36 -8.03
N LYS A 148 0.96 6.11 -8.26
CA LYS A 148 -0.12 5.81 -9.22
C LYS A 148 -1.45 6.40 -8.78
N ILE A 149 -1.77 6.34 -7.49
CA ILE A 149 -2.95 7.02 -6.94
C ILE A 149 -2.87 8.53 -7.23
N ASP A 150 -1.73 9.17 -6.98
CA ASP A 150 -1.54 10.59 -7.23
C ASP A 150 -1.72 10.95 -8.71
N GLU A 151 -1.19 10.14 -9.63
CA GLU A 151 -1.39 10.30 -11.07
C GLU A 151 -2.89 10.27 -11.46
N PHE A 152 -3.68 9.36 -10.89
CA PHE A 152 -5.13 9.32 -11.12
C PHE A 152 -5.86 10.50 -10.48
N VAL A 153 -5.49 10.87 -9.24
CA VAL A 153 -6.12 11.98 -8.52
C VAL A 153 -5.89 13.31 -9.23
N GLN A 154 -4.75 13.50 -9.91
CA GLN A 154 -4.49 14.67 -10.75
C GLN A 154 -5.44 14.81 -11.94
N LEU A 155 -6.14 13.75 -12.34
CA LEU A 155 -7.16 13.78 -13.40
C LEU A 155 -8.54 14.23 -12.90
N ALA A 156 -8.69 14.48 -11.60
CA ALA A 156 -9.95 14.95 -11.03
C ALA A 156 -10.31 16.33 -11.58
N ASP A 157 -11.53 16.44 -12.14
CA ASP A 157 -12.06 17.67 -12.75
C ASP A 157 -13.46 17.94 -12.21
N TYR A 158 -13.53 18.32 -10.93
CA TYR A 158 -14.81 18.64 -10.27
C TYR A 158 -15.28 20.05 -10.64
N ASP A 159 -16.55 20.19 -11.05
CA ASP A 159 -17.24 21.48 -11.00
C ASP A 159 -17.67 21.76 -9.55
N TRP A 160 -16.79 22.41 -8.81
CA TRP A 160 -17.04 22.80 -7.41
C TRP A 160 -18.24 23.75 -7.23
N THR A 161 -18.77 24.31 -8.31
CA THR A 161 -19.91 25.23 -8.28
C THR A 161 -21.23 24.62 -8.76
N MET A 162 -21.24 23.31 -9.07
CA MET A 162 -22.41 22.60 -9.58
C MET A 162 -23.62 22.67 -8.63
N ALA A 163 -24.82 22.86 -9.18
CA ALA A 163 -26.03 23.04 -8.36
C ALA A 163 -26.50 21.73 -7.68
N GLU A 164 -26.32 20.61 -8.36
CA GLU A 164 -26.71 19.25 -7.93
C GLU A 164 -25.66 18.27 -8.46
N SER A 165 -25.54 17.10 -7.83
CA SER A 165 -24.63 16.03 -8.28
C SER A 165 -25.08 15.39 -9.59
N ASP A 166 -24.14 14.82 -10.35
CA ASP A 166 -24.43 14.07 -11.58
C ASP A 166 -25.09 12.69 -11.31
N GLY A 167 -25.22 12.31 -10.03
CA GLY A 167 -25.88 11.06 -9.61
C GLY A 167 -25.05 9.79 -9.85
N ARG A 168 -23.81 9.93 -10.33
CA ARG A 168 -22.85 8.84 -10.54
C ARG A 168 -21.47 9.25 -10.05
N ALA A 169 -20.62 8.28 -9.71
CA ALA A 169 -19.23 8.54 -9.36
C ALA A 169 -18.42 9.07 -10.55
N SER A 170 -17.37 9.83 -10.25
CA SER A 170 -16.43 10.42 -11.18
C SER A 170 -15.62 9.36 -11.93
N GLY A 171 -15.41 9.57 -13.23
CA GLY A 171 -14.73 8.59 -14.10
C GLY A 171 -13.31 8.24 -13.63
N TYR A 172 -12.51 9.26 -13.29
CA TYR A 172 -11.13 9.06 -12.83
C TYR A 172 -11.04 8.13 -11.62
N LEU A 173 -12.01 8.23 -10.69
CA LEU A 173 -12.03 7.44 -9.48
C LEU A 173 -12.42 6.01 -9.77
N MET A 174 -13.39 5.78 -10.65
CA MET A 174 -13.76 4.44 -11.09
C MET A 174 -12.59 3.74 -11.78
N ASP A 175 -11.86 4.46 -12.63
CA ASP A 175 -10.65 3.95 -13.28
C ASP A 175 -9.56 3.63 -12.26
N LEU A 176 -9.35 4.48 -11.25
CA LEU A 176 -8.44 4.22 -10.14
C LEU A 176 -8.84 2.96 -9.35
N ILE A 177 -10.12 2.80 -9.00
CA ILE A 177 -10.62 1.62 -8.28
C ILE A 177 -10.40 0.36 -9.12
N ASN A 178 -10.67 0.41 -10.43
CA ASN A 178 -10.43 -0.71 -11.33
C ASN A 178 -8.94 -1.07 -11.41
N PHE A 179 -8.06 -0.07 -11.48
CA PHE A 179 -6.62 -0.26 -11.40
C PHE A 179 -6.20 -0.93 -10.08
N LEU A 180 -6.66 -0.42 -8.93
CA LEU A 180 -6.35 -0.99 -7.62
C LEU A 180 -6.86 -2.44 -7.50
N ARG A 181 -8.07 -2.73 -7.97
CA ARG A 181 -8.61 -4.11 -8.03
C ARG A 181 -7.69 -5.03 -8.84
N SER A 182 -7.26 -4.59 -10.02
CA SER A 182 -6.37 -5.39 -10.88
C SER A 182 -5.00 -5.62 -10.23
N ILE A 183 -4.43 -4.63 -9.55
CA ILE A 183 -3.14 -4.75 -8.88
C ILE A 183 -3.23 -5.68 -7.66
N PHE A 184 -4.27 -5.53 -6.83
CA PHE A 184 -4.40 -6.35 -5.62
C PHE A 184 -4.69 -7.82 -5.90
N GLN A 185 -5.29 -8.16 -7.06
CA GLN A 185 -5.34 -9.54 -7.53
C GLN A 185 -3.94 -10.14 -7.70
N VAL A 186 -2.98 -9.39 -8.23
CA VAL A 186 -1.58 -9.84 -8.35
C VAL A 186 -0.91 -9.96 -6.98
N PHE A 187 -1.28 -9.10 -6.03
CA PHE A 187 -0.70 -9.10 -4.68
C PHE A 187 -1.15 -10.30 -3.83
N THR A 188 -2.14 -11.08 -4.27
CA THR A 188 -2.49 -12.35 -3.61
C THR A 188 -1.33 -13.36 -3.60
N HIS A 189 -0.31 -13.17 -4.45
CA HIS A 189 0.91 -13.96 -4.45
C HIS A 189 2.00 -13.44 -3.49
N LEU A 190 1.78 -12.28 -2.84
CA LEU A 190 2.66 -11.77 -1.78
C LEU A 190 2.34 -12.44 -0.44
N PRO A 191 3.26 -12.40 0.54
CA PRO A 191 2.93 -12.73 1.91
C PRO A 191 1.73 -11.91 2.39
N GLY A 192 0.75 -12.54 3.04
CA GLY A 192 -0.53 -11.90 3.38
C GLY A 192 -0.38 -10.55 4.08
N LYS A 193 0.57 -10.44 5.04
CA LYS A 193 0.84 -9.17 5.74
C LYS A 193 1.36 -8.05 4.83
N VAL A 194 2.14 -8.38 3.81
CA VAL A 194 2.65 -7.41 2.84
C VAL A 194 1.51 -6.89 1.97
N ALA A 195 0.67 -7.80 1.44
CA ALA A 195 -0.48 -7.42 0.63
C ALA A 195 -1.48 -6.56 1.41
N GLN A 196 -1.76 -6.92 2.67
CA GLN A 196 -2.61 -6.13 3.56
C GLN A 196 -2.03 -4.74 3.83
N THR A 197 -0.73 -4.65 4.08
CA THR A 197 -0.06 -3.37 4.34
C THR A 197 -0.09 -2.47 3.11
N ALA A 198 0.16 -3.03 1.91
CA ALA A 198 0.04 -2.29 0.66
C ALA A 198 -1.39 -1.76 0.45
N CYS A 199 -2.39 -2.62 0.68
CA CYS A 199 -3.79 -2.26 0.50
C CYS A 199 -4.24 -1.19 1.50
N MET A 200 -3.86 -1.31 2.77
CA MET A 200 -4.15 -0.30 3.78
C MET A 200 -3.47 1.03 3.44
N SER A 201 -2.18 1.00 3.07
CA SER A 201 -1.42 2.19 2.71
C SER A 201 -2.05 2.91 1.51
N ALA A 202 -2.47 2.18 0.49
CA ALA A 202 -3.17 2.74 -0.68
C ALA A 202 -4.50 3.40 -0.31
N CYS A 203 -5.33 2.73 0.50
CA CYS A 203 -6.62 3.30 0.93
C CYS A 203 -6.44 4.55 1.79
N GLN A 204 -5.46 4.53 2.72
CA GLN A 204 -5.12 5.70 3.54
C GLN A 204 -4.60 6.86 2.70
N HIS A 205 -3.74 6.57 1.72
CA HIS A 205 -3.20 7.57 0.80
C HIS A 205 -4.33 8.19 -0.03
N LEU A 206 -5.20 7.37 -0.64
CA LEU A 206 -6.36 7.85 -1.38
C LEU A 206 -7.29 8.72 -0.52
N SER A 207 -7.64 8.26 0.69
CA SER A 207 -8.46 9.02 1.64
C SER A 207 -7.84 10.39 1.96
N THR A 208 -6.52 10.41 2.18
CA THR A 208 -5.76 11.63 2.46
C THR A 208 -5.75 12.58 1.26
N SER A 209 -5.48 12.07 0.06
CA SER A 209 -5.47 12.87 -1.17
C SER A 209 -6.86 13.46 -1.47
N LEU A 210 -7.94 12.70 -1.24
CA LEU A 210 -9.31 13.18 -1.36
C LEU A 210 -9.62 14.27 -0.32
N MET A 211 -9.24 14.08 0.94
CA MET A 211 -9.39 15.11 1.98
C MET A 211 -8.62 16.39 1.62
N GLN A 212 -7.37 16.26 1.14
CA GLN A 212 -6.56 17.40 0.72
C GLN A 212 -7.20 18.16 -0.44
N MET A 213 -7.75 17.47 -1.43
CA MET A 213 -8.46 18.10 -2.55
C MET A 213 -9.65 18.95 -2.06
N LEU A 214 -10.43 18.43 -1.11
CA LEU A 214 -11.58 19.13 -0.55
C LEU A 214 -11.19 20.37 0.27
N LEU A 215 -10.02 20.33 0.92
CA LEU A 215 -9.51 21.38 1.79
C LEU A 215 -8.50 22.31 1.10
N ASP A 216 -8.18 22.08 -0.17
CA ASP A 216 -7.13 22.79 -0.91
C ASP A 216 -7.33 24.31 -0.81
N SER A 217 -6.28 25.03 -0.42
CA SER A 217 -6.31 26.49 -0.27
C SER A 217 -6.67 27.24 -1.56
N GLU A 218 -6.37 26.69 -2.73
CA GLU A 218 -6.71 27.26 -4.04
C GLU A 218 -8.22 27.10 -4.34
N LEU A 219 -8.86 26.09 -3.78
CA LEU A 219 -10.30 25.89 -3.87
C LEU A 219 -11.05 26.93 -3.02
N LYS A 220 -11.45 28.06 -3.61
CA LYS A 220 -12.07 29.16 -2.85
C LYS A 220 -13.54 28.94 -2.51
N GLN A 221 -14.27 28.14 -3.29
CA GLN A 221 -15.73 28.04 -3.20
C GLN A 221 -16.20 26.63 -3.53
N ILE A 222 -17.14 26.13 -2.73
CA ILE A 222 -17.75 24.81 -2.88
C ILE A 222 -19.27 24.96 -2.74
N SER A 223 -20.01 24.34 -3.65
CA SER A 223 -21.46 24.22 -3.61
C SER A 223 -21.88 22.92 -2.90
N MET A 224 -23.12 22.87 -2.42
CA MET A 224 -23.65 21.62 -1.86
C MET A 224 -23.75 20.50 -2.92
N GLY A 225 -24.06 20.85 -4.18
CA GLY A 225 -24.07 19.89 -5.28
C GLY A 225 -22.70 19.23 -5.50
N ALA A 226 -21.61 20.01 -5.42
CA ALA A 226 -20.26 19.46 -5.48
C ALA A 226 -19.91 18.57 -4.28
N VAL A 227 -20.33 18.93 -3.07
CA VAL A 227 -20.16 18.06 -1.88
C VAL A 227 -20.91 16.74 -2.06
N GLN A 228 -22.13 16.78 -2.62
CA GLN A 228 -22.90 15.57 -2.93
C GLN A 228 -22.21 14.70 -3.98
N GLN A 229 -21.66 15.31 -5.04
CA GLN A 229 -20.90 14.60 -6.06
C GLN A 229 -19.66 13.92 -5.47
N PHE A 230 -18.88 14.66 -4.68
CA PHE A 230 -17.71 14.14 -3.98
C PHE A 230 -18.08 13.03 -2.97
N ASN A 231 -19.26 13.12 -2.34
CA ASN A 231 -19.76 12.06 -1.46
C ASN A 231 -20.05 10.75 -2.22
N LEU A 232 -20.55 10.81 -3.47
CA LEU A 232 -20.72 9.60 -4.29
C LEU A 232 -19.39 8.89 -4.56
N ASP A 233 -18.33 9.68 -4.72
CA ASP A 233 -16.97 9.19 -4.92
C ASP A 233 -16.43 8.50 -3.68
N VAL A 234 -16.59 9.10 -2.49
CA VAL A 234 -16.20 8.46 -1.22
C VAL A 234 -16.99 7.17 -0.96
N ILE A 235 -18.27 7.11 -1.33
CA ILE A 235 -19.06 5.86 -1.25
C ILE A 235 -18.41 4.75 -2.08
N GLN A 236 -17.91 5.04 -3.28
CA GLN A 236 -17.23 4.02 -4.10
C GLN A 236 -15.93 3.54 -3.46
N CYS A 237 -15.16 4.42 -2.81
CA CYS A 237 -13.97 4.04 -2.05
C CYS A 237 -14.32 3.09 -0.89
N GLU A 238 -15.40 3.35 -0.16
CA GLU A 238 -15.86 2.51 0.95
C GLU A 238 -16.40 1.16 0.47
N LEU A 239 -17.16 1.14 -0.64
CA LEU A 239 -17.60 -0.09 -1.29
C LEU A 239 -16.41 -0.93 -1.76
N PHE A 240 -15.37 -0.28 -2.30
CA PHE A 240 -14.13 -0.95 -2.65
C PHE A 240 -13.45 -1.55 -1.41
N ALA A 241 -13.28 -0.79 -0.33
CA ALA A 241 -12.72 -1.28 0.93
C ALA A 241 -13.52 -2.45 1.53
N SER A 242 -14.85 -2.42 1.38
CA SER A 242 -15.76 -3.47 1.85
C SER A 242 -15.76 -4.72 0.98
N SER A 243 -15.22 -4.65 -0.24
CA SER A 243 -15.19 -5.77 -1.18
C SER A 243 -14.03 -6.75 -0.97
N GLU A 244 -13.33 -6.65 0.17
CA GLU A 244 -12.16 -7.47 0.53
C GLU A 244 -11.11 -7.55 -0.61
N PRO A 245 -10.54 -6.41 -1.03
CA PRO A 245 -9.61 -6.38 -2.17
C PRO A 245 -8.36 -7.25 -1.97
N VAL A 246 -7.98 -7.52 -0.71
CA VAL A 246 -6.94 -8.46 -0.31
C VAL A 246 -7.47 -9.29 0.87
N PRO A 247 -7.24 -10.61 0.90
CA PRO A 247 -7.72 -11.45 2.00
C PRO A 247 -7.04 -11.17 3.35
N GLY A 248 -7.74 -11.47 4.43
CA GLY A 248 -7.21 -11.54 5.79
C GLY A 248 -7.45 -10.31 6.67
N PHE A 249 -8.10 -9.25 6.15
CA PHE A 249 -8.55 -8.14 7.00
C PHE A 249 -9.59 -8.63 8.02
N GLN A 250 -9.62 -8.02 9.20
CA GLN A 250 -10.58 -8.35 10.25
C GLN A 250 -11.71 -7.32 10.25
N GLY A 251 -12.95 -7.77 10.01
CA GLY A 251 -14.14 -6.90 10.00
C GLY A 251 -13.93 -5.66 9.12
N ASP A 252 -14.33 -4.51 9.64
CA ASP A 252 -14.33 -3.24 8.90
C ASP A 252 -12.97 -2.50 8.94
N THR A 253 -11.87 -3.18 9.26
CA THR A 253 -10.55 -2.54 9.45
C THR A 253 -10.14 -1.68 8.25
N LEU A 254 -10.36 -2.14 7.02
CA LEU A 254 -9.99 -1.38 5.82
C LEU A 254 -10.88 -0.15 5.61
N GLN A 255 -12.15 -0.21 6.00
CA GLN A 255 -13.08 0.93 5.93
C GLN A 255 -12.64 2.07 6.86
N LEU A 256 -11.94 1.76 7.95
CA LEU A 256 -11.37 2.78 8.85
C LEU A 256 -10.37 3.72 8.15
N ALA A 257 -9.82 3.36 6.99
CA ALA A 257 -9.00 4.27 6.20
C ALA A 257 -9.77 5.52 5.72
N PHE A 258 -11.09 5.42 5.58
CA PHE A 258 -11.96 6.47 5.05
C PHE A 258 -12.81 7.15 6.13
N ILE A 259 -12.73 6.71 7.39
CA ILE A 259 -13.67 7.13 8.44
C ILE A 259 -13.64 8.63 8.73
N ASP A 260 -12.47 9.26 8.70
CA ASP A 260 -12.32 10.69 8.95
C ASP A 260 -13.03 11.51 7.86
N LEU A 261 -12.87 11.09 6.59
CA LEU A 261 -13.51 11.72 5.45
C LEU A 261 -15.03 11.48 5.44
N ARG A 262 -15.45 10.24 5.73
CA ARG A 262 -16.86 9.86 5.87
C ARG A 262 -17.57 10.70 6.93
N GLN A 263 -17.03 10.76 8.15
CA GLN A 263 -17.67 11.53 9.22
C GLN A 263 -17.71 13.04 8.91
N LEU A 264 -16.68 13.58 8.25
CA LEU A 264 -16.69 14.96 7.78
C LEU A 264 -17.85 15.17 6.80
N LEU A 265 -17.97 14.34 5.76
CA LEU A 265 -19.05 14.45 4.78
C LEU A 265 -20.43 14.27 5.41
N ASP A 266 -20.61 13.31 6.31
CA ASP A 266 -21.88 13.05 6.99
C ASP A 266 -22.35 14.28 7.79
N LEU A 267 -21.42 14.97 8.47
CA LEU A 267 -21.73 16.21 9.19
C LEU A 267 -22.32 17.28 8.26
N PHE A 268 -21.77 17.43 7.06
CA PHE A 268 -22.22 18.41 6.07
C PHE A 268 -23.48 17.97 5.32
N MET A 269 -23.64 16.68 5.06
CA MET A 269 -24.81 16.10 4.40
C MET A 269 -26.05 16.14 5.29
N VAL A 270 -25.90 15.88 6.59
CA VAL A 270 -27.00 15.92 7.57
C VAL A 270 -27.19 17.34 8.14
N TRP A 271 -26.15 18.17 8.10
CA TRP A 271 -26.11 19.51 8.71
C TRP A 271 -26.24 19.48 10.25
N ASP A 272 -25.60 18.49 10.87
CA ASP A 272 -25.80 18.09 12.27
C ASP A 272 -24.87 18.81 13.27
N TRP A 273 -24.69 20.13 13.07
CA TRP A 273 -23.74 20.95 13.82
C TRP A 273 -24.04 20.98 15.33
N SER A 274 -25.32 20.93 15.71
CA SER A 274 -25.73 20.90 17.12
C SER A 274 -25.15 19.69 17.85
N THR A 275 -25.24 18.51 17.24
CA THR A 275 -24.73 17.26 17.82
C THR A 275 -23.21 17.27 17.84
N TYR A 276 -22.57 17.69 16.74
CA TYR A 276 -21.10 17.77 16.69
C TYR A 276 -20.52 18.66 17.79
N LEU A 277 -21.09 19.84 17.99
CA LEU A 277 -20.59 20.82 18.96
C LEU A 277 -20.92 20.43 20.41
N ALA A 278 -22.10 19.83 20.66
CA ALA A 278 -22.49 19.38 22.00
C ALA A 278 -21.65 18.20 22.49
N ASP A 279 -21.37 17.26 21.60
CA ASP A 279 -20.65 16.02 21.93
C ASP A 279 -19.15 16.11 21.65
N TYR A 280 -18.62 17.29 21.28
CA TYR A 280 -17.22 17.45 20.92
C TYR A 280 -16.29 17.04 22.07
N GLY A 281 -15.31 16.19 21.77
CA GLY A 281 -14.36 15.66 22.74
C GLY A 281 -14.89 14.50 23.60
N GLN A 282 -16.15 14.10 23.45
CA GLN A 282 -16.71 12.94 24.17
C GLN A 282 -16.37 11.63 23.46
N PRO A 283 -16.00 10.55 24.17
CA PRO A 283 -15.66 9.26 23.56
C PRO A 283 -16.81 8.62 22.76
N ALA A 284 -18.06 8.92 23.11
CA ALA A 284 -19.25 8.42 22.44
C ALA A 284 -19.76 9.33 21.32
N SER A 285 -18.99 10.36 20.93
CA SER A 285 -19.40 11.31 19.90
C SER A 285 -19.60 10.65 18.54
N LYS A 286 -20.72 10.94 17.89
CA LYS A 286 -21.02 10.46 16.52
C LYS A 286 -19.96 10.90 15.50
N TYR A 287 -19.40 12.10 15.68
CA TYR A 287 -18.44 12.75 14.79
C TYR A 287 -17.04 12.81 15.43
N LEU A 288 -16.67 11.79 16.21
CA LEU A 288 -15.42 11.70 16.96
C LEU A 288 -14.16 11.96 16.11
N ARG A 289 -14.20 11.63 14.81
CA ARG A 289 -13.08 11.75 13.88
C ARG A 289 -13.05 13.07 13.12
N VAL A 290 -14.09 13.90 13.23
CA VAL A 290 -14.14 15.17 12.53
C VAL A 290 -13.20 16.18 13.19
N ASN A 291 -12.14 16.54 12.47
CA ASN A 291 -11.21 17.58 12.86
C ASN A 291 -11.89 18.97 12.73
N PRO A 292 -11.93 19.80 13.80
CA PRO A 292 -12.56 21.13 13.75
C PRO A 292 -11.96 22.06 12.69
N HIS A 293 -10.66 21.93 12.40
CA HIS A 293 -9.99 22.73 11.37
C HIS A 293 -10.46 22.35 9.96
N ALA A 294 -10.60 21.05 9.69
CA ALA A 294 -11.13 20.57 8.42
C ALA A 294 -12.60 21.00 8.23
N ALA A 295 -13.42 20.84 9.28
CA ALA A 295 -14.81 21.26 9.27
C ALA A 295 -14.96 22.78 9.06
N LEU A 296 -14.14 23.59 9.76
CA LEU A 296 -14.13 25.05 9.58
C LEU A 296 -13.73 25.44 8.15
N THR A 297 -12.65 24.86 7.64
CA THR A 297 -12.12 25.16 6.30
C THR A 297 -13.14 24.84 5.21
N LEU A 298 -13.81 23.69 5.30
CA LEU A 298 -14.86 23.33 4.37
C LEU A 298 -16.08 24.25 4.49
N LEU A 299 -16.53 24.56 5.72
CA LEU A 299 -17.68 25.43 5.96
C LEU A 299 -17.45 26.85 5.42
N GLU A 300 -16.23 27.37 5.51
CA GLU A 300 -15.88 28.70 4.98
C GLU A 300 -15.82 28.76 3.45
N LYS A 301 -15.53 27.62 2.80
CA LYS A 301 -15.58 27.49 1.34
C LYS A 301 -17.01 27.32 0.84
N MET A 302 -17.93 26.81 1.67
CA MET A 302 -19.30 26.60 1.24
C MET A 302 -20.01 27.92 0.92
N LYS A 303 -20.58 28.01 -0.28
CA LYS A 303 -21.46 29.11 -0.66
C LYS A 303 -22.88 28.65 -0.89
N ASP A 304 -23.83 29.49 -0.49
CA ASP A 304 -25.24 29.34 -0.84
C ASP A 304 -25.44 29.58 -2.34
N THR A 305 -25.35 28.52 -3.14
CA THR A 305 -25.87 28.44 -4.52
C THR A 305 -27.39 28.26 -4.54
N SER A 306 -28.03 28.24 -3.37
CA SER A 306 -29.47 28.03 -3.11
C SER A 306 -30.42 29.01 -3.80
N LYS A 307 -29.92 30.01 -4.54
CA LYS A 307 -30.76 30.88 -5.37
C LYS A 307 -31.52 30.15 -6.49
N LYS A 308 -31.21 28.87 -6.80
CA LYS A 308 -31.85 28.12 -7.89
C LYS A 308 -32.50 26.76 -7.52
N ASN A 309 -32.29 26.19 -6.33
CA ASN A 309 -32.87 24.88 -5.99
C ASN A 309 -34.23 25.02 -5.28
N ASN A 310 -35.30 24.58 -5.96
CA ASN A 310 -36.69 24.66 -5.51
C ASN A 310 -37.02 23.81 -4.27
N ILE A 311 -36.11 22.96 -3.79
CA ILE A 311 -36.30 22.12 -2.60
C ILE A 311 -36.21 22.95 -1.29
N PHE A 312 -35.58 24.13 -1.33
CA PHE A 312 -35.45 25.04 -0.18
C PHE A 312 -36.48 26.19 -0.17
N ALA A 313 -37.61 26.07 -0.88
CA ALA A 313 -38.63 27.13 -0.92
C ALA A 313 -39.24 27.47 0.47
N GLN A 314 -39.21 26.54 1.43
CA GLN A 314 -39.60 26.79 2.83
C GLN A 314 -38.56 27.59 3.64
N PHE A 315 -37.35 27.82 3.11
CA PHE A 315 -36.25 28.48 3.82
C PHE A 315 -36.11 29.99 3.53
N ARG A 316 -36.98 30.59 2.71
CA ARG A 316 -36.86 32.03 2.36
C ARG A 316 -37.07 33.01 3.54
N LYS A 317 -37.70 32.58 4.65
CA LYS A 317 -37.72 33.31 5.94
C LYS A 317 -36.57 32.89 6.88
N ASN A 318 -35.94 31.75 6.61
CA ASN A 318 -34.88 31.12 7.38
C ASN A 318 -33.47 31.48 6.93
N ASP A 319 -33.26 32.11 5.76
CA ASP A 319 -31.90 32.43 5.29
C ASP A 319 -31.12 33.30 6.27
N ARG A 320 -31.79 34.25 6.94
CA ARG A 320 -31.14 35.09 7.96
C ARG A 320 -30.78 34.32 9.22
N ASP A 321 -31.64 33.41 9.67
CA ASP A 321 -31.39 32.62 10.88
C ASP A 321 -30.41 31.47 10.61
N ARG A 322 -30.40 30.93 9.39
CA ARG A 322 -29.39 30.01 8.88
C ARG A 322 -28.02 30.70 8.77
N GLN A 323 -27.98 31.94 8.28
CA GLN A 323 -26.75 32.73 8.24
C GLN A 323 -26.22 32.98 9.65
N LYS A 324 -27.08 33.35 10.61
CA LYS A 324 -26.69 33.48 12.03
C LYS A 324 -26.20 32.17 12.63
N LEU A 325 -26.84 31.04 12.27
CA LEU A 325 -26.42 29.72 12.70
C LEU A 325 -25.02 29.41 12.18
N ILE A 326 -24.77 29.64 10.89
CA ILE A 326 -23.45 29.47 10.27
C ILE A 326 -22.42 30.36 10.96
N GLU A 327 -22.71 31.64 11.18
CA GLU A 327 -21.81 32.56 11.90
C GLU A 327 -21.50 32.08 13.32
N THR A 328 -22.49 31.54 14.02
CA THR A 328 -22.33 30.98 15.37
C THR A 328 -21.44 29.74 15.35
N VAL A 329 -21.71 28.81 14.42
CA VAL A 329 -20.90 27.60 14.23
C VAL A 329 -19.46 27.96 13.88
N VAL A 330 -19.23 28.86 12.92
CA VAL A 330 -17.90 29.34 12.54
C VAL A 330 -17.17 29.93 13.75
N ARG A 331 -17.84 30.75 14.56
CA ARG A 331 -17.24 31.32 15.78
C ARG A 331 -16.85 30.23 16.78
N GLN A 332 -17.72 29.24 17.02
CA GLN A 332 -17.44 28.14 17.93
C GLN A 332 -16.30 27.25 17.43
N LEU A 333 -16.30 26.90 16.14
CA LEU A 333 -15.22 26.14 15.51
C LEU A 333 -13.88 26.86 15.59
N ARG A 334 -13.84 28.18 15.34
CA ARG A 334 -12.62 28.98 15.53
C ARG A 334 -12.12 28.90 16.97
N GLY A 335 -13.03 28.98 17.95
CA GLY A 335 -12.71 28.77 19.36
C GLY A 335 -12.07 27.41 19.63
N LEU A 336 -12.66 26.33 19.11
CA LEU A 336 -12.13 24.97 19.24
C LEU A 336 -10.73 24.84 18.60
N VAL A 337 -10.56 25.35 17.38
CA VAL A 337 -9.26 25.34 16.67
C VAL A 337 -8.18 26.09 17.46
N THR A 338 -8.50 27.28 17.98
CA THR A 338 -7.53 28.04 18.81
C THR A 338 -7.19 27.34 20.12
N GLY A 339 -8.16 26.66 20.73
CA GLY A 339 -7.92 25.88 21.96
C GLY A 339 -7.03 24.66 21.72
N MET A 340 -7.12 24.02 20.55
CA MET A 340 -6.24 22.91 20.17
C MET A 340 -4.78 23.36 20.01
N SER A 341 -4.53 24.53 19.43
CA SER A 341 -3.18 25.07 19.22
C SER A 341 -2.44 25.48 20.52
N GLN A 342 -3.15 25.58 21.65
CA GLN A 342 -2.56 25.91 22.95
C GLN A 342 -2.17 24.65 23.77
N HIS A 343 -2.58 23.46 23.31
CA HIS A 343 -2.37 22.18 24.01
C HIS A 343 -1.44 21.22 23.25
N THR A 344 -0.89 21.63 22.11
CA THR A 344 0.25 21.01 21.40
C THR A 344 1.51 21.80 21.69
#